data_AF-A0A7X1Y8W8-F1
#
_entry.id   AF-A0A7X1Y8W8-F1
#
_cell.length_a   1.000
_cell.length_b   1.000
_cell.length_c   1.000
_cell.angle_alpha   90.00
_cell.angle_beta   90.00
_cell.angle_gamma   90.00
#
_symmetry.space_group_name_H-M   'P 1'
#
loop_
_entity.id
_entity.type
_entity.pdbx_description
1 polymer ?
#
loop_
_entity_poly.entity_id
_entity_poly.type
_entity_poly.pdbx_seq_one_letter_code
_entity_poly.pdbx_strand_id
1 'polypeptide(L)'
;MKLKNLIGTMEGLSSFAKLNASANALLAVAMCALAINQLGQHETTRLIPPTLDKEVKIGWNSADDEYLKSFGLYASVLMGNVTPKNVNFVADSVSAFVDPAIYPEVRKKMFILANDPVFNTNAGSVAWSASKTSYEKETSKVFIVGTMESRSATGQVKPEVNVVEYVMKIRDGRPVIEAFDTYPGSNPKTLKWIQAHPPKPAEQTKETIQ
;
A
#
# COMPACT_ATOMS: atom_id res chain seq x y z
N MET A 1 24.88 8.37 -56.24
CA MET A 1 23.91 7.57 -57.03
C MET A 1 23.19 8.48 -58.01
N LYS A 2 23.09 8.10 -59.29
CA LYS A 2 22.49 8.91 -60.36
C LYS A 2 20.94 8.91 -60.25
N LEU A 3 20.36 9.76 -59.41
CA LEU A 3 18.90 9.90 -59.30
C LEU A 3 18.21 10.23 -60.63
N LYS A 4 18.92 10.89 -61.55
CA LYS A 4 18.39 11.27 -62.87
C LYS A 4 18.07 10.08 -63.80
N ASN A 5 18.71 8.93 -63.62
CA ASN A 5 18.49 7.76 -64.49
C ASN A 5 17.32 6.87 -64.02
N LEU A 6 16.85 7.04 -62.78
CA LEU A 6 15.75 6.27 -62.19
C LEU A 6 14.36 6.85 -62.51
N ILE A 7 14.29 8.10 -62.97
CA ILE A 7 13.05 8.84 -63.24
C ILE A 7 12.51 8.57 -64.66
N GLY A 8 13.33 8.01 -65.56
CA GLY A 8 12.96 7.79 -66.97
C GLY A 8 12.54 6.36 -67.35
N THR A 9 12.59 5.39 -66.43
CA THR A 9 12.33 3.97 -66.73
C THR A 9 11.32 3.37 -65.76
N MET A 10 10.38 2.55 -66.27
CA MET A 10 9.34 1.91 -65.45
C MET A 10 9.92 0.98 -64.36
N GLU A 11 11.07 0.35 -64.64
CA GLU A 11 11.80 -0.46 -63.65
C GLU A 11 12.35 0.38 -62.49
N GLY A 12 12.81 1.60 -62.77
CA GLY A 12 13.29 2.54 -61.75
C GLY A 12 12.19 3.01 -60.82
N LEU A 13 11.00 3.27 -61.37
CA LEU A 13 9.82 3.63 -60.59
C LEU A 13 9.37 2.49 -59.67
N SER A 14 9.36 1.25 -60.16
CA SER A 14 8.96 0.07 -59.38
C SER A 14 9.97 -0.26 -58.26
N SER A 15 11.26 -0.04 -58.53
CA SER A 15 12.33 -0.22 -57.53
C SER A 15 12.25 0.85 -56.44
N PHE A 16 11.95 2.09 -56.82
CA PHE A 16 11.73 3.18 -55.86
C PHE A 16 10.48 2.94 -55.00
N ALA A 17 9.41 2.40 -55.58
CA ALA A 17 8.20 2.01 -54.84
C ALA A 17 8.46 0.88 -53.84
N LYS A 18 9.20 -0.16 -54.22
CA LYS A 18 9.62 -1.24 -53.30
C LYS A 18 10.52 -0.73 -52.19
N LEU A 19 11.44 0.18 -52.50
CA LEU A 19 12.35 0.77 -51.52
C LEU A 19 11.56 1.66 -50.52
N ASN A 20 10.63 2.48 -51.00
CA ASN A 20 9.70 3.23 -50.13
C ASN A 20 8.82 2.32 -49.28
N ALA A 21 8.27 1.24 -49.86
CA ALA A 21 7.48 0.27 -49.11
C ALA A 21 8.30 -0.39 -47.99
N SER A 22 9.56 -0.76 -48.28
CA SER A 22 10.46 -1.35 -47.29
C SER A 22 10.86 -0.37 -46.19
N ALA A 23 11.07 0.91 -46.53
CA ALA A 23 11.35 1.96 -45.56
C ALA A 23 10.15 2.21 -44.63
N ASN A 24 8.93 2.24 -45.18
CA ASN A 24 7.71 2.37 -44.38
C ASN A 24 7.47 1.15 -43.48
N ALA A 25 7.76 -0.06 -43.94
CA ALA A 25 7.67 -1.25 -43.12
C ALA A 25 8.67 -1.23 -41.94
N LEU A 26 9.91 -0.81 -42.19
CA LEU A 26 10.92 -0.61 -41.14
C LEU A 26 10.49 0.45 -40.12
N LEU A 27 9.93 1.57 -40.60
CA LEU A 27 9.41 2.63 -39.72
C LEU A 27 8.25 2.13 -38.85
N ALA A 28 7.33 1.35 -39.42
CA ALA A 28 6.22 0.76 -38.68
C ALA A 28 6.72 -0.17 -37.56
N VAL A 29 7.71 -1.03 -37.85
CA VAL A 29 8.32 -1.92 -36.86
C VAL A 29 9.01 -1.12 -35.74
N ALA A 30 9.77 -0.07 -36.09
CA ALA A 30 10.41 0.79 -35.10
C ALA A 30 9.39 1.51 -34.20
N MET A 31 8.27 1.97 -34.77
CA MET A 31 7.20 2.64 -34.03
C MET A 31 6.47 1.68 -33.09
N CYS A 32 6.21 0.44 -33.52
CA CYS A 32 5.69 -0.61 -32.65
C CYS A 32 6.65 -0.94 -31.50
N ALA A 33 7.95 -1.07 -31.79
CA ALA A 33 8.96 -1.34 -30.76
C ALA A 33 9.06 -0.21 -29.73
N LEU A 34 9.03 1.05 -30.19
CA LEU A 34 9.00 2.22 -29.31
C LEU A 34 7.71 2.31 -28.49
N ALA A 35 6.56 2.02 -29.10
CA ALA A 35 5.28 1.99 -28.38
C ALA A 35 5.27 0.94 -27.26
N ILE A 36 5.78 -0.27 -27.53
CA ILE A 36 5.90 -1.33 -26.52
C ILE A 36 6.88 -0.91 -25.41
N ASN A 37 8.00 -0.27 -25.75
CA ASN A 37 8.96 0.22 -24.76
C ASN A 37 8.36 1.33 -23.88
N GLN A 38 7.67 2.30 -24.49
CA GLN A 38 7.03 3.41 -23.79
C GLN A 38 5.89 2.95 -22.87
N LEU A 39 5.12 1.93 -23.29
CA LEU A 39 4.10 1.30 -22.43
C LEU A 39 4.71 0.62 -21.19
N GLY A 40 6.00 0.27 -21.21
CA GLY A 40 6.71 -0.29 -20.07
C GLY A 40 7.38 0.75 -19.16
N GLN A 41 7.70 1.93 -19.68
CA GLN A 41 8.35 3.00 -18.93
C GLN A 41 7.34 3.78 -18.09
N HIS A 42 7.11 3.28 -16.87
CA HIS A 42 6.37 4.02 -15.86
C HIS A 42 7.37 4.83 -15.02
N GLU A 43 7.18 6.14 -14.93
CA GLU A 43 8.05 7.03 -14.17
C GLU A 43 8.13 6.60 -12.71
N THR A 44 9.32 6.22 -12.24
CA THR A 44 9.55 5.99 -10.81
C THR A 44 9.83 7.32 -10.14
N THR A 45 8.85 7.85 -9.41
CA THR A 45 9.05 9.09 -8.64
C THR A 45 9.93 8.81 -7.43
N ARG A 46 10.94 9.66 -7.24
CA ARG A 46 11.80 9.60 -6.05
C ARG A 46 11.23 10.54 -5.00
N LEU A 47 10.85 9.97 -3.88
CA LEU A 47 10.34 10.70 -2.73
C LEU A 47 11.33 10.51 -1.58
N ILE A 48 11.64 11.60 -0.88
CA ILE A 48 12.42 11.57 0.36
C ILE A 48 11.44 11.85 1.49
N PRO A 49 10.95 10.82 2.20
CA PRO A 49 10.21 11.00 3.43
C PRO A 49 11.05 11.77 4.47
N PRO A 50 10.43 12.61 5.33
CA PRO A 50 11.13 13.44 6.30
C PRO A 50 11.97 12.68 7.34
N THR A 51 11.89 11.34 7.38
CA THR A 51 12.66 10.46 8.28
C THR A 51 13.74 9.64 7.57
N LEU A 52 14.01 9.85 6.28
CA LEU A 52 14.95 9.01 5.50
C LEU A 52 16.12 9.81 4.92
N ASP A 53 17.33 9.41 5.30
CA ASP A 53 18.59 9.86 4.69
C ASP A 53 18.87 9.18 3.32
N LYS A 54 17.98 8.28 2.87
CA LYS A 54 18.15 7.48 1.65
C LYS A 54 16.98 7.67 0.69
N GLU A 55 17.33 7.86 -0.58
CA GLU A 55 16.41 7.98 -1.71
C GLU A 55 15.59 6.70 -1.87
N VAL A 56 14.26 6.82 -1.91
CA VAL A 56 13.34 5.70 -2.11
C VAL A 56 12.70 5.77 -3.49
N LYS A 57 12.65 4.63 -4.19
CA LYS A 57 11.98 4.45 -5.47
C LYS A 57 10.56 3.92 -5.27
N ILE A 58 9.61 4.59 -5.90
CA ILE A 58 8.22 4.13 -6.02
C ILE A 58 7.95 3.99 -7.51
N GLY A 59 7.69 2.76 -7.95
CA GLY A 59 7.17 2.44 -9.27
C GLY A 59 5.65 2.29 -9.26
N TRP A 60 5.07 2.01 -10.42
CA TRP A 60 3.62 1.94 -10.59
C TRP A 60 2.92 0.89 -9.72
N ASN A 61 3.57 -0.27 -9.54
CA ASN A 61 3.06 -1.43 -8.80
C ASN A 61 4.01 -1.93 -7.70
N SER A 62 5.09 -1.19 -7.43
CA SER A 62 6.12 -1.59 -6.47
C SER A 62 6.71 -0.38 -5.78
N ALA A 63 7.09 -0.51 -4.51
CA ALA A 63 7.88 0.49 -3.81
C ALA A 63 8.98 -0.19 -3.01
N ASP A 64 10.04 0.55 -2.68
CA ASP A 64 11.04 0.01 -1.77
C ASP A 64 10.44 -0.25 -0.39
N ASP A 65 10.97 -1.27 0.27
CA ASP A 65 10.54 -1.73 1.59
C ASP A 65 10.49 -0.59 2.62
N GLU A 66 11.41 0.38 2.52
CA GLU A 66 11.46 1.52 3.42
C GLU A 66 10.26 2.44 3.28
N TYR A 67 9.78 2.69 2.06
CA TYR A 67 8.58 3.49 1.84
C TYR A 67 7.35 2.81 2.41
N LEU A 68 7.22 1.49 2.20
CA LEU A 68 6.13 0.72 2.80
C LEU A 68 6.18 0.79 4.33
N LYS A 69 7.36 0.63 4.95
CA LYS A 69 7.49 0.80 6.41
C LYS A 69 7.11 2.20 6.88
N SER A 70 7.57 3.26 6.20
CA SER A 70 7.24 4.65 6.55
C SER A 70 5.74 4.93 6.39
N PHE A 71 5.12 4.42 5.32
CA PHE A 71 3.69 4.59 5.09
C PHE A 71 2.85 3.79 6.09
N GLY A 72 3.24 2.56 6.40
CA GLY A 72 2.59 1.75 7.44
C GLY A 72 2.70 2.41 8.82
N LEU A 73 3.84 3.03 9.15
CA LEU A 73 3.97 3.84 10.36
C LEU A 73 3.00 5.01 10.37
N TYR A 74 2.95 5.80 9.30
CA TYR A 74 2.01 6.90 9.13
C TYR A 74 0.56 6.45 9.32
N ALA A 75 0.15 5.37 8.65
CA ALA A 75 -1.17 4.80 8.77
C ALA A 75 -1.47 4.35 10.21
N SER A 76 -0.51 3.68 10.88
CA SER A 76 -0.67 3.23 12.27
C SER A 76 -0.87 4.39 13.25
N VAL A 77 -0.15 5.50 13.06
CA VAL A 77 -0.28 6.68 13.91
C VAL A 77 -1.62 7.38 13.66
N LEU A 78 -2.04 7.50 12.40
CA LEU A 78 -3.31 8.12 12.06
C LEU A 78 -4.50 7.31 12.58
N MET A 79 -4.51 5.98 12.36
CA MET A 79 -5.60 5.09 12.76
C MET A 79 -5.59 4.77 14.26
N GLY A 80 -4.42 4.80 14.91
CA GLY A 80 -4.25 4.47 16.33
C GLY A 80 -4.54 5.63 17.29
N ASN A 81 -4.71 6.86 16.80
CA ASN A 81 -4.97 8.06 17.62
C ASN A 81 -6.35 8.67 17.31
N VAL A 82 -7.39 7.84 17.42
CA VAL A 82 -8.79 8.22 17.19
C VAL A 82 -9.45 8.66 18.50
N THR A 83 -10.27 9.70 18.42
CA THR A 83 -11.09 10.26 19.49
C THR A 83 -12.50 10.53 18.99
N PRO A 84 -13.50 10.69 19.87
CA PRO A 84 -14.86 11.07 19.47
C PRO A 84 -14.90 12.36 18.63
N LYS A 85 -13.94 13.28 18.84
CA LYS A 85 -13.89 14.58 18.16
C LYS A 85 -13.32 14.53 16.75
N ASN A 86 -12.40 13.61 16.45
CA ASN A 86 -11.70 13.55 15.16
C ASN A 86 -12.03 12.30 14.33
N VAL A 87 -12.84 11.36 14.83
CA VAL A 87 -13.13 10.08 14.14
C VAL A 87 -13.65 10.27 12.71
N ASN A 88 -14.50 11.27 12.46
CA ASN A 88 -15.00 11.56 11.11
C ASN A 88 -13.84 11.96 10.17
N PHE A 89 -13.00 12.90 10.60
CA PHE A 89 -11.85 13.36 9.83
C PHE A 89 -10.83 12.23 9.57
N VAL A 90 -10.55 11.42 10.59
CA VAL A 90 -9.64 10.27 10.46
C VAL A 90 -10.23 9.25 9.49
N ALA A 91 -11.52 8.92 9.60
CA ALA A 91 -12.17 7.99 8.70
C ALA A 91 -12.15 8.45 7.25
N ASP A 92 -12.38 9.74 6.99
CA ASP A 92 -12.32 10.31 5.64
C ASP A 92 -10.89 10.28 5.10
N SER A 93 -9.89 10.58 5.93
CA SER A 93 -8.47 10.52 5.57
C SER A 93 -8.03 9.09 5.23
N VAL A 94 -8.46 8.11 6.04
CA VAL A 94 -8.17 6.68 5.85
C VAL A 94 -8.78 6.14 4.57
N SER A 95 -9.93 6.68 4.14
CA SER A 95 -10.59 6.26 2.88
C SER A 95 -9.71 6.47 1.64
N ALA A 96 -8.74 7.38 1.70
CA ALA A 96 -7.86 7.70 0.57
C ALA A 96 -6.81 6.61 0.29
N PHE A 97 -6.53 5.72 1.26
CA PHE A 97 -5.46 4.73 1.15
C PHE A 97 -5.82 3.34 1.70
N VAL A 98 -7.08 3.10 2.05
CA VAL A 98 -7.61 1.79 2.40
C VAL A 98 -8.44 1.27 1.25
N ASP A 99 -8.33 -0.03 0.93
CA ASP A 99 -9.12 -0.64 -0.12
C ASP A 99 -10.64 -0.46 0.15
N PRO A 100 -11.43 0.00 -0.83
CA PRO A 100 -12.87 0.16 -0.69
C PRO A 100 -13.60 -1.10 -0.20
N ALA A 101 -13.08 -2.29 -0.46
CA ALA A 101 -13.64 -3.56 -0.01
C ALA A 101 -13.55 -3.75 1.51
N ILE A 102 -12.48 -3.27 2.16
CA ILE A 102 -12.31 -3.40 3.62
C ILE A 102 -12.68 -2.13 4.39
N TYR A 103 -12.75 -0.99 3.70
CA TYR A 103 -13.01 0.31 4.32
C TYR A 103 -14.28 0.35 5.18
N PRO A 104 -15.43 -0.24 4.79
CA PRO A 104 -16.63 -0.24 5.63
C PRO A 104 -16.41 -0.88 7.01
N GLU A 105 -15.69 -2.00 7.07
CA GLU A 105 -15.37 -2.68 8.32
C GLU A 105 -14.33 -1.91 9.15
N VAL A 106 -13.31 -1.34 8.51
CA VAL A 106 -12.33 -0.48 9.17
C VAL A 106 -13.00 0.76 9.77
N ARG A 107 -13.87 1.41 9.00
CA ARG A 107 -14.67 2.55 9.45
C ARG A 107 -15.54 2.16 10.64
N LYS A 108 -16.27 1.05 10.54
CA LYS A 108 -17.10 0.54 11.64
C LYS A 108 -16.29 0.36 12.93
N LYS A 109 -15.10 -0.26 12.87
CA LYS A 109 -14.22 -0.43 14.04
C LYS A 109 -13.79 0.91 14.65
N MET A 110 -13.42 1.89 13.83
CA MET A 110 -13.06 3.24 14.33
C MET A 110 -14.24 3.93 15.02
N PHE A 111 -15.45 3.82 14.47
CA PHE A 111 -16.64 4.43 15.06
C PHE A 111 -17.13 3.70 16.31
N ILE A 112 -16.98 2.37 16.39
CA ILE A 112 -17.27 1.63 17.63
C ILE A 112 -16.37 2.13 18.75
N LEU A 113 -15.06 2.26 18.51
CA LEU A 113 -14.11 2.75 19.49
C LEU A 113 -14.39 4.21 19.90
N ALA A 114 -14.69 5.07 18.92
CA ALA A 114 -14.94 6.48 19.17
C ALA A 114 -16.29 6.77 19.85
N ASN A 115 -17.31 5.95 19.60
CA ASN A 115 -18.65 6.12 20.17
C ASN A 115 -18.91 5.23 21.38
N ASP A 116 -17.93 4.44 21.83
CA ASP A 116 -18.05 3.69 23.07
C ASP A 116 -18.42 4.68 24.20
N PRO A 117 -19.55 4.48 24.90
CA PRO A 117 -20.02 5.37 25.97
C PRO A 117 -18.96 5.63 27.04
N VAL A 118 -18.11 4.64 27.33
CA VAL A 118 -17.01 4.77 28.28
C VAL A 118 -15.97 5.78 27.79
N PHE A 119 -15.69 5.80 26.49
CA PHE A 119 -14.77 6.75 25.86
C PHE A 119 -15.42 8.13 25.64
N ASN A 120 -16.68 8.16 25.23
CA ASN A 120 -17.39 9.38 24.88
C ASN A 120 -17.77 10.23 26.11
N THR A 121 -18.31 9.60 27.17
CA THR A 121 -18.74 10.32 28.38
C THR A 121 -17.56 10.77 29.25
N ASN A 122 -16.43 10.05 29.20
CA ASN A 122 -15.33 10.28 30.13
C ASN A 122 -14.07 10.87 29.49
N ALA A 123 -14.19 11.43 28.28
CA ALA A 123 -13.05 11.90 27.48
C ALA A 123 -11.94 10.83 27.36
N GLY A 124 -12.34 9.56 27.27
CA GLY A 124 -11.42 8.47 27.04
C GLY A 124 -10.70 8.70 25.72
N SER A 125 -9.40 8.48 25.71
CA SER A 125 -8.55 8.59 24.54
C SER A 125 -7.75 7.31 24.39
N VAL A 126 -7.59 6.88 23.15
CA VAL A 126 -6.56 5.90 22.80
C VAL A 126 -5.38 6.68 22.24
N ALA A 127 -4.20 6.49 22.83
CA ALA A 127 -2.95 6.99 22.31
C ALA A 127 -2.11 5.83 21.80
N TRP A 128 -1.62 5.93 20.56
CA TRP A 128 -0.75 4.94 19.96
C TRP A 128 0.66 5.51 19.77
N SER A 129 1.66 4.76 20.25
CA SER A 129 3.07 5.08 20.07
C SER A 129 3.81 3.89 19.48
N ALA A 130 4.31 4.04 18.26
CA ALA A 130 5.07 3.01 17.56
C ALA A 130 6.52 2.97 18.04
N SER A 131 7.07 1.77 18.22
CA SER A 131 8.46 1.55 18.66
C SER A 131 9.32 0.84 17.62
N LYS A 132 8.71 0.01 16.75
CA LYS A 132 9.46 -0.73 15.73
C LYS A 132 8.60 -1.00 14.50
N THR A 133 9.21 -0.91 13.33
CA THR A 133 8.59 -1.29 12.05
C THR A 133 9.39 -2.40 11.37
N SER A 134 8.70 -3.26 10.64
CA SER A 134 9.30 -4.29 9.81
C SER A 134 8.41 -4.62 8.62
N TYR A 135 9.01 -5.11 7.53
CA TYR A 135 8.30 -5.50 6.31
C TYR A 135 8.68 -6.93 5.94
N GLU A 136 7.69 -7.73 5.55
CA GLU A 136 7.84 -9.07 5.01
C GLU A 136 7.41 -9.06 3.55
N LYS A 137 8.37 -9.26 2.65
CA LYS A 137 8.17 -9.16 1.20
C LYS A 137 7.27 -10.28 0.68
N GLU A 138 7.39 -11.47 1.26
CA GLU A 138 6.70 -12.70 0.88
C GLU A 138 5.18 -12.58 1.01
N THR A 139 4.69 -11.80 1.98
CA THR A 139 3.26 -11.57 2.22
C THR A 139 2.83 -10.14 1.96
N SER A 140 3.78 -9.27 1.57
CA SER A 140 3.59 -7.82 1.46
C SER A 140 3.02 -7.21 2.76
N LYS A 141 3.41 -7.76 3.92
CA LYS A 141 2.94 -7.30 5.22
C LYS A 141 3.91 -6.33 5.85
N VAL A 142 3.38 -5.20 6.32
CA VAL A 142 4.09 -4.30 7.22
C VAL A 142 3.58 -4.53 8.64
N PHE A 143 4.51 -4.71 9.56
CA PHE A 143 4.23 -4.89 10.99
C PHE A 143 4.79 -3.71 11.76
N ILE A 144 3.95 -3.14 12.62
CA ILE A 144 4.31 -2.04 13.51
C ILE A 144 4.06 -2.50 14.94
N VAL A 145 5.13 -2.61 15.72
CA VAL A 145 5.05 -2.87 17.16
C VAL A 145 4.98 -1.54 17.87
N GLY A 146 4.12 -1.43 18.86
CA GLY A 146 3.94 -0.21 19.63
C GLY A 146 3.16 -0.44 20.91
N THR A 147 2.94 0.65 21.63
CA THR A 147 2.14 0.67 22.85
C THR A 147 0.87 1.44 22.57
N MET A 148 -0.26 0.82 22.90
CA MET A 148 -1.57 1.43 22.92
C MET A 148 -1.92 1.77 24.37
N GLU A 149 -2.15 3.04 24.65
CA GLU A 149 -2.54 3.53 25.97
C GLU A 149 -4.00 3.94 25.93
N SER A 150 -4.84 3.20 26.63
CA SER A 150 -6.23 3.58 26.83
C SER A 150 -6.37 4.31 28.16
N ARG A 151 -6.91 5.52 28.14
CA ARG A 151 -7.26 6.28 29.33
C ARG A 151 -8.71 6.04 29.68
N SER A 152 -8.96 5.48 30.87
CA SER A 152 -10.30 5.29 31.42
C SER A 152 -10.80 6.54 32.15
N ALA A 153 -12.09 6.55 32.47
CA ALA A 153 -12.78 7.62 33.18
C ALA A 153 -12.16 8.03 34.51
N THR A 154 -11.56 7.07 35.20
CA THR A 154 -10.92 7.26 36.51
C THR A 154 -9.50 7.78 36.40
N GLY A 155 -9.02 8.07 35.17
CA GLY A 155 -7.66 8.52 34.89
C GLY A 155 -6.63 7.40 34.88
N GLN A 156 -7.02 6.15 35.11
CA GLN A 156 -6.11 5.01 34.99
C GLN A 156 -5.74 4.81 33.52
N VAL A 157 -4.43 4.79 33.27
CA VAL A 157 -3.82 4.48 31.97
C VAL A 157 -3.42 3.02 31.99
N LYS A 158 -3.90 2.25 31.02
CA LYS A 158 -3.47 0.87 30.81
C LYS A 158 -2.64 0.80 29.53
N PRO A 159 -1.30 0.72 29.63
CA PRO A 159 -0.46 0.51 28.47
C PRO A 159 -0.51 -0.97 28.05
N GLU A 160 -0.79 -1.21 26.78
CA GLU A 160 -0.78 -2.55 26.19
C GLU A 160 0.13 -2.57 24.95
N VAL A 161 1.10 -3.47 24.94
CA VAL A 161 1.94 -3.68 23.76
C VAL A 161 1.12 -4.43 22.72
N ASN A 162 1.05 -3.88 21.52
CA ASN A 162 0.31 -4.45 20.41
C ASN A 162 1.17 -4.45 19.14
N VAL A 163 0.80 -5.32 18.20
CA VAL A 163 1.28 -5.31 16.83
C VAL A 163 0.13 -4.93 15.92
N VAL A 164 0.36 -3.93 15.09
CA VAL A 164 -0.49 -3.57 13.96
C VAL A 164 0.08 -4.23 12.71
N GLU A 165 -0.77 -4.92 11.95
CA GLU A 165 -0.44 -5.60 10.71
C GLU A 165 -1.22 -4.98 9.55
N TYR A 166 -0.51 -4.63 8.48
CA TYR A 166 -1.10 -4.17 7.22
C TYR A 166 -0.61 -5.03 6.06
N VAL A 167 -1.52 -5.53 5.24
CA VAL A 167 -1.17 -5.99 3.88
C VAL A 167 -1.19 -4.77 2.97
N MET A 168 -0.03 -4.42 2.41
CA MET A 168 0.14 -3.21 1.62
C MET A 168 0.56 -3.51 0.19
N LYS A 169 -0.07 -2.84 -0.76
CA LYS A 169 0.29 -2.88 -2.17
C LYS A 169 0.39 -1.49 -2.75
N ILE A 170 1.21 -1.35 -3.79
CA ILE A 170 1.20 -0.14 -4.62
C ILE A 170 0.23 -0.36 -5.78
N ARG A 171 -0.72 0.55 -5.93
CA ARG A 171 -1.63 0.65 -7.08
C ARG A 171 -1.55 2.05 -7.64
N ASP A 172 -1.25 2.16 -8.93
CA ASP A 172 -1.14 3.43 -9.64
C ASP A 172 -0.19 4.43 -8.95
N GLY A 173 0.95 3.91 -8.47
CA GLY A 173 1.98 4.67 -7.77
C GLY A 173 1.62 5.08 -6.34
N ARG A 174 0.51 4.58 -5.78
CA ARG A 174 0.04 4.91 -4.42
C ARG A 174 -0.04 3.67 -3.54
N PRO A 175 0.36 3.78 -2.25
CA PRO A 175 0.18 2.70 -1.30
C PRO A 175 -1.30 2.56 -0.94
N VAL A 176 -1.78 1.31 -0.93
CA VAL A 176 -3.12 0.95 -0.51
C VAL A 176 -3.06 -0.23 0.45
N ILE A 177 -3.81 -0.11 1.56
CA ILE A 177 -3.96 -1.14 2.58
C ILE A 177 -5.12 -2.06 2.15
N GLU A 178 -4.82 -3.33 1.88
CA GLU A 178 -5.80 -4.34 1.47
C GLU A 178 -6.31 -5.20 2.62
N ALA A 179 -5.55 -5.29 3.71
CA ALA A 179 -5.97 -5.95 4.93
C ALA A 179 -5.33 -5.27 6.15
N PHE A 180 -6.04 -5.31 7.27
CA PHE A 180 -5.63 -4.71 8.52
C PHE A 180 -6.01 -5.61 9.69
N ASP A 181 -5.05 -5.87 10.58
CA ASP A 181 -5.28 -6.54 11.84
C ASP A 181 -4.48 -5.87 12.98
N THR A 182 -4.91 -6.11 14.22
CA THR A 182 -4.20 -5.64 15.42
C THR A 182 -4.36 -6.66 16.52
N TYR A 183 -3.26 -7.03 17.17
CA TYR A 183 -3.28 -8.04 18.22
C TYR A 183 -2.25 -7.75 19.32
N PRO A 184 -2.48 -8.23 20.55
CA PRO A 184 -1.59 -7.99 21.68
C PRO A 184 -0.27 -8.75 21.54
N GLY A 185 0.77 -8.19 22.16
CA GLY A 185 2.12 -8.74 22.19
C GLY A 185 3.11 -7.94 21.33
N SER A 186 4.36 -8.39 21.34
CA SER A 186 5.48 -7.75 20.64
C SER A 186 5.99 -8.53 19.43
N ASN A 187 5.38 -9.69 19.14
CA ASN A 187 5.86 -10.62 18.12
C ASN A 187 5.03 -10.49 16.83
N PRO A 188 5.61 -10.00 15.73
CA PRO A 188 4.96 -10.01 14.42
C PRO A 188 4.66 -11.43 13.93
N LYS A 189 3.43 -11.67 13.44
CA LYS A 189 2.97 -12.93 12.86
C LYS A 189 3.48 -13.08 11.43
N THR A 190 4.80 -13.04 11.27
CA THR A 190 5.52 -13.34 10.02
C THR A 190 5.25 -14.77 9.58
N LEU A 191 5.46 -15.10 8.30
CA LEU A 191 5.38 -16.48 7.81
C LEU A 191 6.28 -17.42 8.63
N LYS A 192 7.50 -16.97 8.94
CA LYS A 192 8.43 -17.74 9.78
C LYS A 192 7.85 -17.99 11.17
N TRP A 193 7.21 -16.99 11.76
CA TRP A 193 6.58 -17.13 13.08
C TRP A 193 5.37 -18.07 13.05
N ILE A 194 4.51 -17.96 12.04
CA ILE A 194 3.33 -18.81 11.86
C ILE A 194 3.73 -20.27 11.61
N GLN A 195 4.80 -20.50 10.85
CA GLN A 195 5.34 -21.85 10.64
C GLN A 195 5.87 -22.46 11.94
N ALA A 196 6.48 -21.66 12.81
CA ALA A 196 6.95 -22.09 14.12
C ALA A 196 5.81 -22.22 15.16
N HIS A 197 4.71 -21.49 14.97
CA HIS A 197 3.55 -21.44 15.87
C HIS A 197 2.25 -21.63 15.06
N PRO A 198 2.01 -22.84 14.53
CA PRO A 198 0.82 -23.09 13.73
C PRO A 198 -0.43 -22.80 14.57
N PRO A 199 -1.46 -22.16 13.99
CA PRO A 199 -2.70 -21.89 14.70
C PRO A 199 -3.29 -23.20 15.20
N LYS A 200 -3.66 -23.24 16.49
CA LYS A 200 -4.48 -24.34 17.00
C LYS A 200 -5.77 -24.38 16.19
N PRO A 201 -6.26 -25.56 15.75
CA PRO A 201 -7.55 -25.67 15.09
C PRO A 201 -8.59 -24.94 15.92
N ALA A 202 -9.38 -24.07 15.30
CA ALA A 202 -10.42 -23.32 15.99
C ALA A 202 -11.34 -24.32 16.70
N GLU A 203 -11.33 -24.33 18.03
CA GLU A 203 -12.39 -24.97 18.81
C GLU A 203 -13.68 -24.31 18.36
N GLN A 204 -14.57 -25.11 17.76
CA GLN A 204 -15.94 -24.72 17.49
C GLN A 204 -16.54 -24.33 18.83
N THR A 205 -16.58 -23.02 19.13
CA THR A 205 -17.36 -22.47 20.23
C THR A 205 -18.79 -22.88 19.95
N LYS A 206 -19.25 -23.95 20.62
CA LYS A 206 -20.64 -24.34 20.66
C LYS A 206 -21.41 -23.12 21.13
N GLU A 207 -22.14 -22.48 20.22
CA GLU A 207 -23.19 -21.55 20.54
C GLU A 207 -24.12 -22.26 21.53
N THR A 208 -23.93 -21.95 22.81
CA THR A 208 -24.86 -22.37 23.85
C THR A 208 -25.90 -21.27 23.90
N ILE A 209 -26.93 -21.43 23.08
CA ILE A 209 -28.16 -20.65 23.17
C ILE A 209 -28.80 -21.05 24.52
N GLN A 210 -28.87 -20.10 25.45
CA GLN A 210 -29.83 -20.06 26.55
C GLN A 210 -30.52 -18.71 26.53
#